data_AF-A0A0P9FIN4-F1
#
_entry.id   AF-A0A0P9FIN4-F1
#
_cell.length_a   1.000
_cell.length_b   1.000
_cell.length_c   1.000
_cell.angle_alpha   90.00
_cell.angle_beta   90.00
_cell.angle_gamma   90.00
#
_symmetry.space_group_name_H-M   'P 1'
#
loop_
_entity.id
_entity.type
_entity.pdbx_description
1 polymer ?
#
loop_
_entity_poly.entity_id
_entity_poly.type
_entity_poly.pdbx_seq_one_letter_code
_entity_poly.pdbx_strand_id
1 'polypeptide(L)'
;MTLIRTFTEGDEIIGFYLLKKADIKQTNSTPPKDYFDIVLADTSGEIPAKLWDVSPADKETYFPMMLVKVQGHVQMYREKPQMKINRIRKATEEDGYTLTDFIRSAPIQPIDLVHMIKQTAASIQDSDIRSVVEFCICKVEERLMHYPAAKGMHHAYYAGLAYHICRMLELGEFVAKQRPFLNLDLIKAGIILHDIAKPEEMNAQLGIVTDYSFKGKLLGHISLAANWIIEAAIALGMDTSDEKIVILQHLVLSHHNLGEWGSPVQPQIPEAVALHYIDTLDAKLQAVEDALDSLPDSEEWTQPLKIIENKQIYRMKK
;
A
#
# COMPACT_ATOMS: atom_id res chain seq x y z
N MET A 1 16.18 -17.87 4.98
CA MET A 1 16.09 -17.12 3.71
C MET A 1 17.22 -16.11 3.71
N THR A 2 17.99 -16.00 2.62
CA THR A 2 19.03 -14.97 2.49
C THR A 2 18.39 -13.72 1.91
N LEU A 3 18.55 -12.58 2.59
CA LEU A 3 17.96 -11.30 2.19
C LEU A 3 18.71 -10.73 0.98
N ILE A 4 17.98 -10.19 0.00
CA ILE A 4 18.55 -9.60 -1.22
C ILE A 4 19.59 -8.51 -0.89
N ARG A 5 19.36 -7.68 0.13
CA ARG A 5 20.30 -6.61 0.51
C ARG A 5 21.69 -7.13 0.91
N THR A 6 21.82 -8.40 1.27
CA THR A 6 23.11 -8.99 1.68
C THR A 6 23.82 -9.72 0.54
N PHE A 7 23.27 -9.73 -0.67
CA PHE A 7 23.86 -10.43 -1.79
C PHE A 7 25.14 -9.74 -2.27
N THR A 8 26.16 -10.54 -2.52
CA THR A 8 27.46 -10.13 -3.04
C THR A 8 27.84 -10.96 -4.25
N GLU A 9 28.79 -10.46 -5.05
CA GLU A 9 29.25 -11.18 -6.25
C GLU A 9 29.84 -12.55 -5.87
N GLY A 10 29.42 -13.59 -6.60
CA GLY A 10 29.87 -14.96 -6.39
C GLY A 10 28.99 -15.78 -5.44
N ASP A 11 28.03 -15.16 -4.75
CA ASP A 11 27.11 -15.88 -3.86
C ASP A 11 26.25 -16.89 -4.64
N GLU A 12 26.21 -18.14 -4.17
CA GLU A 12 25.22 -19.12 -4.58
C GLU A 12 23.99 -19.03 -3.65
N ILE A 13 22.84 -18.71 -4.25
CA ILE A 13 21.60 -18.46 -3.52
C ILE A 13 20.61 -19.58 -3.83
N ILE A 14 20.08 -20.20 -2.77
CA ILE A 14 18.87 -21.02 -2.81
C ILE A 14 17.87 -20.38 -1.84
N GLY A 15 16.80 -19.81 -2.39
CA GLY A 15 15.86 -19.05 -1.58
C GLY A 15 14.51 -18.87 -2.26
N PHE A 16 13.56 -18.33 -1.50
CA PHE A 16 12.24 -17.97 -1.97
C PHE A 16 12.20 -16.46 -2.13
N TYR A 17 11.62 -15.99 -3.22
CA TYR A 17 11.48 -14.57 -3.52
C TYR A 17 10.17 -14.32 -4.26
N LEU A 18 9.66 -13.09 -4.18
CA LEU A 18 8.56 -12.66 -5.01
C LEU A 18 9.06 -12.43 -6.45
N LEU A 19 8.39 -13.04 -7.42
CA LEU A 19 8.55 -12.72 -8.83
C LEU A 19 7.82 -11.40 -9.13
N LYS A 20 8.52 -10.27 -8.99
CA LYS A 20 7.91 -8.94 -9.15
C LYS A 20 7.66 -8.58 -10.62
N LYS A 21 8.55 -9.03 -11.50
CA LYS A 21 8.48 -8.80 -12.95
C LYS A 21 8.97 -10.03 -13.70
N ALA A 22 8.37 -10.34 -14.84
CA ALA A 22 8.79 -11.41 -15.74
C ALA A 22 8.48 -11.02 -17.20
N ASP A 23 9.45 -10.43 -17.90
CA ASP A 23 9.33 -10.14 -19.33
C ASP A 23 10.03 -11.23 -20.15
N ILE A 24 9.43 -11.64 -21.26
CA ILE A 24 10.10 -12.52 -22.24
C ILE A 24 10.92 -11.66 -23.19
N LYS A 25 12.20 -11.98 -23.32
CA LYS A 25 13.13 -11.35 -24.27
C LYS A 25 13.87 -12.40 -25.07
N GLN A 26 14.45 -11.98 -26.19
CA GLN A 26 15.22 -12.85 -27.08
C GLN A 26 16.71 -12.56 -27.00
N THR A 27 17.51 -13.61 -27.06
CA THR A 27 18.95 -13.52 -27.27
C THR A 27 19.27 -13.05 -28.68
N ASN A 28 20.46 -12.48 -28.88
CA ASN A 28 20.99 -12.16 -30.20
C ASN A 28 21.60 -13.40 -30.89
N SER A 29 21.33 -14.62 -30.43
CA SER A 29 21.84 -15.84 -31.06
C SER A 29 21.07 -16.16 -32.35
N THR A 30 21.63 -17.02 -33.19
CA THR A 30 20.94 -17.53 -34.39
C THR A 30 20.82 -19.05 -34.30
N PRO A 31 19.62 -19.63 -34.12
CA PRO A 31 18.33 -18.95 -33.92
C PRO A 31 18.24 -18.20 -32.58
N PRO A 32 17.36 -17.18 -32.47
CA PRO A 32 17.12 -16.49 -31.22
C PRO A 32 16.47 -17.45 -30.22
N LYS A 33 16.87 -17.33 -28.96
CA LYS A 33 16.32 -18.10 -27.85
C LYS A 33 15.63 -17.18 -26.88
N ASP A 34 14.52 -17.63 -26.32
CA ASP A 34 13.80 -16.86 -25.33
C ASP A 34 14.46 -17.01 -23.95
N TYR A 35 14.48 -15.90 -23.21
CA TYR A 35 14.87 -15.85 -21.82
C TYR A 35 13.94 -14.92 -21.05
N PHE A 36 13.85 -15.14 -19.76
CA PHE A 36 13.09 -14.30 -18.85
C PHE A 36 13.99 -13.21 -18.26
N ASP A 37 13.57 -11.95 -18.45
CA ASP A 37 14.09 -10.79 -17.76
C ASP A 37 13.22 -10.49 -16.54
N ILE A 38 13.75 -10.85 -15.37
CA ILE A 38 13.01 -10.94 -14.12
C ILE A 38 13.48 -9.87 -13.13
N VAL A 39 12.58 -9.46 -12.24
CA VAL A 39 12.95 -8.81 -10.98
C VAL A 39 12.45 -9.67 -9.83
N LEU A 40 13.36 -10.12 -8.98
CA LEU A 40 13.05 -10.78 -7.72
C LEU A 40 13.00 -9.73 -6.60
N ALA A 41 12.07 -9.91 -5.66
CA ALA A 41 11.90 -9.01 -4.53
C ALA A 41 11.77 -9.80 -3.22
N ASP A 42 12.22 -9.17 -2.13
CA ASP A 42 11.92 -9.53 -0.75
C ASP A 42 11.70 -8.28 0.10
N THR A 43 11.57 -8.46 1.42
CA THR A 43 11.39 -7.36 2.38
C THR A 43 12.59 -6.40 2.47
N SER A 44 13.75 -6.79 1.93
CA SER A 44 14.99 -6.02 2.00
C SER A 44 15.34 -5.28 0.70
N GLY A 45 14.71 -5.63 -0.42
CA GLY A 45 14.93 -4.96 -1.70
C GLY A 45 14.60 -5.80 -2.92
N GLU A 46 15.19 -5.41 -4.05
CA GLU A 46 14.96 -6.01 -5.37
C GLU A 46 16.27 -6.30 -6.07
N ILE A 47 16.32 -7.41 -6.80
CA ILE A 47 17.47 -7.76 -7.65
C ILE A 47 16.99 -8.15 -9.06
N PRO A 48 17.57 -7.55 -10.13
CA PRO A 48 17.37 -8.03 -11.49
C PRO A 48 17.89 -9.47 -11.62
N ALA A 49 17.16 -10.31 -12.35
CA ALA A 49 17.53 -11.69 -12.56
C ALA A 49 17.29 -12.15 -14.00
N LYS A 50 18.06 -13.16 -14.44
CA LYS A 50 17.94 -13.77 -15.78
C LYS A 50 17.74 -15.26 -15.64
N LEU A 51 16.67 -15.78 -16.24
CA LEU A 51 16.49 -17.21 -16.48
C LEU A 51 16.59 -17.46 -17.98
N TRP A 52 17.63 -18.19 -18.39
CA TRP A 52 17.93 -18.45 -19.80
C TRP A 52 17.24 -19.71 -20.31
N ASP A 53 17.16 -19.85 -21.64
CA ASP A 53 16.64 -21.04 -22.33
C ASP A 53 15.22 -21.41 -21.88
N VAL A 54 14.32 -20.43 -21.82
CA VAL A 54 12.96 -20.56 -21.29
C VAL A 54 12.07 -21.35 -22.25
N SER A 55 11.42 -22.41 -21.75
CA SER A 55 10.51 -23.25 -22.53
C SER A 55 9.11 -22.64 -22.68
N PRO A 56 8.27 -23.12 -23.61
CA PRO A 56 6.86 -22.70 -23.67
C PRO A 56 6.10 -22.94 -22.36
N ALA A 57 6.37 -24.05 -21.66
CA ALA A 57 5.74 -24.35 -20.37
C ALA A 57 6.13 -23.35 -19.28
N ASP A 58 7.39 -22.89 -19.27
CA ASP A 58 7.84 -21.87 -18.32
C ASP A 58 7.10 -20.54 -18.53
N LYS A 59 6.79 -20.18 -19.79
CA LYS A 59 6.06 -18.96 -20.13
C LYS A 59 4.63 -18.96 -19.62
N GLU A 60 4.01 -20.13 -19.56
CA GLU A 60 2.66 -20.32 -19.00
C GLU A 60 2.69 -20.46 -17.48
N THR A 61 3.81 -20.88 -16.91
CA THR A 61 3.97 -21.14 -15.47
C THR A 61 4.32 -19.88 -14.68
N TYR A 62 5.21 -19.04 -15.21
CA TYR A 62 5.79 -17.92 -14.47
C TYR A 62 5.23 -16.57 -14.91
N PHE A 63 4.49 -15.93 -14.00
CA PHE A 63 3.92 -14.60 -14.18
C PHE A 63 4.20 -13.73 -12.94
N PRO A 64 4.20 -12.39 -13.06
CA PRO A 64 4.39 -11.50 -11.91
C PRO A 64 3.44 -11.80 -10.75
N MET A 65 3.84 -11.40 -9.54
CA MET A 65 3.08 -11.55 -8.29
C MET A 65 2.92 -13.01 -7.81
N MET A 66 3.91 -13.85 -8.07
CA MET A 66 3.97 -15.21 -7.54
C MET A 66 5.23 -15.44 -6.71
N LEU A 67 5.14 -16.26 -5.67
CA LEU A 67 6.31 -16.72 -4.94
C LEU A 67 7.00 -17.84 -5.70
N VAL A 68 8.31 -17.69 -5.87
CA VAL A 68 9.15 -18.67 -6.55
C VAL A 68 10.33 -19.06 -5.66
N LYS A 69 10.66 -20.35 -5.68
CA LYS A 69 11.94 -20.83 -5.18
C LYS A 69 12.95 -20.76 -6.32
N VAL A 70 14.05 -20.06 -6.10
CA VAL A 70 15.14 -19.93 -7.07
C VAL A 70 16.40 -20.58 -6.52
N GLN A 71 17.18 -21.13 -7.43
CA GLN A 71 18.57 -21.49 -7.23
C GLN A 71 19.38 -20.81 -8.32
N GLY A 72 20.43 -20.07 -7.95
CA GLY A 72 21.27 -19.36 -8.90
C GLY A 72 22.48 -18.72 -8.24
N HIS A 73 23.24 -17.95 -9.01
CA HIS A 73 24.40 -17.22 -8.52
C HIS A 73 24.30 -15.73 -8.83
N VAL A 74 24.86 -14.92 -7.94
CA VAL A 74 24.93 -13.47 -8.09
C VAL A 74 26.19 -13.11 -8.88
N GLN A 75 26.03 -12.33 -9.93
CA GLN A 75 27.11 -11.86 -10.80
C GLN A 75 26.99 -10.34 -11.00
N MET A 76 28.10 -9.68 -11.32
CA MET A 76 28.07 -8.27 -11.71
C MET A 76 27.72 -8.12 -13.19
N TYR A 77 26.74 -7.26 -13.49
CA TYR A 77 26.40 -6.85 -14.84
C TYR A 77 26.34 -5.33 -14.92
N ARG A 78 27.28 -4.74 -15.66
CA ARG A 78 27.44 -3.27 -15.75
C ARG A 78 27.53 -2.62 -14.36
N GLU A 79 28.41 -3.14 -13.51
CA GLU A 79 28.64 -2.69 -12.13
C GLU A 79 27.42 -2.79 -11.20
N LYS A 80 26.40 -3.58 -11.56
CA LYS A 80 25.23 -3.84 -10.72
C LYS A 80 25.07 -5.33 -10.46
N PRO A 81 24.70 -5.74 -9.24
CA PRO A 81 24.39 -7.13 -8.95
C PRO A 81 23.19 -7.60 -9.76
N GLN A 82 23.31 -8.78 -10.35
CA GLN A 82 22.26 -9.47 -11.09
C GLN A 82 22.33 -10.96 -10.78
N MET A 83 21.18 -11.58 -10.53
CA MET A 83 21.12 -13.03 -10.31
C MET A 83 20.98 -13.78 -11.64
N LYS A 84 21.86 -14.74 -11.91
CA LYS A 84 21.62 -15.74 -12.95
C LYS A 84 20.94 -16.95 -12.33
N ILE A 85 19.69 -17.18 -12.73
CA ILE A 85 18.85 -18.26 -12.22
C ILE A 85 19.20 -19.55 -12.97
N ASN A 86 19.56 -20.60 -12.21
CA ASN A 86 19.83 -21.94 -12.73
C ASN A 86 18.59 -22.83 -12.64
N ARG A 87 17.79 -22.70 -11.57
CA ARG A 87 16.52 -23.41 -11.39
C ARG A 87 15.50 -22.50 -10.75
N ILE A 88 14.25 -22.67 -11.18
CA ILE A 88 13.11 -21.98 -10.62
C ILE A 88 11.96 -22.98 -10.47
N ARG A 89 11.14 -22.79 -9.43
CA ARG A 89 9.82 -23.42 -9.32
C ARG A 89 8.86 -22.53 -8.55
N LYS A 90 7.56 -22.72 -8.75
CA LYS A 90 6.53 -22.11 -7.92
C LYS A 90 6.68 -22.58 -6.46
N ALA A 91 6.49 -21.66 -5.52
CA ALA A 91 6.34 -21.99 -4.11
C ALA A 91 4.97 -22.63 -3.85
N THR A 92 4.92 -23.59 -2.94
CA THR A 92 3.71 -24.36 -2.61
C THR A 92 3.41 -24.24 -1.12
N GLU A 93 2.18 -24.54 -0.70
CA GLU A 93 1.81 -24.48 0.72
C GLU A 93 2.66 -25.42 1.60
N GLU A 94 3.09 -26.56 1.05
CA GLU A 94 3.99 -27.52 1.70
C GLU A 94 5.38 -26.94 2.03
N ASP A 95 5.73 -25.80 1.43
CA ASP A 95 7.00 -25.13 1.70
C ASP A 95 6.99 -24.37 3.05
N GLY A 96 5.83 -24.23 3.71
CA GLY A 96 5.73 -23.72 5.10
C GLY A 96 5.99 -22.21 5.24
N TYR A 97 5.73 -21.43 4.19
CA TYR A 97 6.00 -20.00 4.13
C TYR A 97 4.76 -19.14 4.33
N THR A 98 4.94 -17.97 4.93
CA THR A 98 3.91 -16.93 4.97
C THR A 98 4.24 -15.90 3.91
N LEU A 99 3.24 -15.45 3.15
CA LEU A 99 3.43 -14.45 2.09
C LEU A 99 4.19 -13.21 2.58
N THR A 100 3.88 -12.76 3.80
CA THR A 100 4.49 -11.60 4.49
C THR A 100 5.99 -11.72 4.73
N ASP A 101 6.57 -12.91 4.64
CA ASP A 101 8.03 -13.10 4.75
C ASP A 101 8.78 -12.50 3.54
N PHE A 102 8.09 -12.31 2.42
CA PHE A 102 8.66 -11.95 1.12
C PHE A 102 8.15 -10.61 0.57
N ILE A 103 7.15 -10.03 1.22
CA ILE A 103 6.60 -8.73 0.85
C ILE A 103 6.64 -7.83 2.07
N ARG A 104 6.95 -6.57 1.84
CA ARG A 104 6.77 -5.56 2.87
C ARG A 104 5.30 -5.58 3.30
N SER A 105 5.06 -5.55 4.61
CA SER A 105 3.73 -5.68 5.21
C SER A 105 3.60 -4.75 6.42
N ALA A 106 2.36 -4.46 6.80
CA ALA A 106 2.07 -3.77 8.03
C ALA A 106 2.65 -4.54 9.24
N PRO A 107 3.15 -3.85 10.29
CA PRO A 107 3.72 -4.49 11.46
C PRO A 107 2.67 -5.16 12.38
N ILE A 108 1.39 -5.00 12.06
CA ILE A 108 0.24 -5.56 12.77
C ILE A 108 -0.48 -6.53 11.82
N GLN A 109 -1.00 -7.64 12.36
CA GLN A 109 -1.73 -8.61 11.56
C GLN A 109 -2.96 -7.97 10.91
N PRO A 110 -3.26 -8.25 9.62
CA PRO A 110 -4.36 -7.59 8.93
C PRO A 110 -5.72 -7.83 9.59
N ILE A 111 -5.92 -9.00 10.18
CA ILE A 111 -7.18 -9.34 10.88
C ILE A 111 -7.42 -8.42 12.08
N ASP A 112 -6.37 -8.06 12.81
CA ASP A 112 -6.45 -7.19 13.97
C ASP A 112 -6.72 -5.73 13.54
N LEU A 113 -6.11 -5.30 12.43
CA LEU A 113 -6.36 -3.99 11.83
C LEU A 113 -7.81 -3.84 11.38
N VAL A 114 -8.33 -4.80 10.62
CA VAL A 114 -9.73 -4.78 10.17
C VAL A 114 -10.68 -4.87 11.36
N HIS A 115 -10.33 -5.66 12.38
CA HIS A 115 -11.11 -5.73 13.62
C HIS A 115 -11.16 -4.38 14.34
N MET A 116 -10.03 -3.68 14.48
CA MET A 116 -9.96 -2.35 15.09
C MET A 116 -10.80 -1.32 14.32
N ILE A 117 -10.76 -1.34 12.99
CA ILE A 117 -11.59 -0.45 12.15
C ILE A 117 -13.08 -0.72 12.41
N LYS A 118 -13.50 -1.99 12.41
CA LYS A 118 -14.90 -2.38 12.64
C LYS A 118 -15.36 -2.06 14.05
N GLN A 119 -14.53 -2.29 15.07
CA GLN A 119 -14.82 -1.89 16.45
C GLN A 119 -14.98 -0.36 16.57
N THR A 120 -14.11 0.40 15.89
CA THR A 120 -14.17 1.86 15.91
C THR A 120 -15.44 2.37 15.23
N ALA A 121 -15.82 1.80 14.08
CA ALA A 121 -17.08 2.09 13.42
C ALA A 121 -18.28 1.80 14.34
N ALA A 122 -18.30 0.64 14.99
CA ALA A 122 -19.35 0.27 15.95
C ALA A 122 -19.43 1.23 17.16
N SER A 123 -18.32 1.87 17.52
CA SER A 123 -18.26 2.84 18.64
C SER A 123 -18.82 4.23 18.31
N ILE A 124 -19.10 4.52 17.03
CA ILE A 124 -19.75 5.77 16.60
C ILE A 124 -21.14 5.82 17.23
N GLN A 125 -21.45 6.90 17.95
CA GLN A 125 -22.70 7.04 18.70
C GLN A 125 -23.88 7.41 17.80
N ASP A 126 -23.66 8.30 16.84
CA ASP A 126 -24.67 8.67 15.84
C ASP A 126 -24.99 7.48 14.92
N SER A 127 -26.24 6.99 14.99
CA SER A 127 -26.68 5.79 14.27
C SER A 127 -26.63 5.93 12.75
N ASP A 128 -26.87 7.13 12.23
CA ASP A 128 -26.91 7.36 10.78
C ASP A 128 -25.50 7.34 10.22
N ILE A 129 -24.59 8.07 10.87
CA ILE A 129 -23.16 8.08 10.53
C ILE A 129 -22.59 6.66 10.63
N ARG A 130 -22.85 5.96 11.73
CA ARG A 130 -22.39 4.57 11.92
C ARG A 130 -22.85 3.68 10.77
N SER A 131 -24.12 3.74 10.40
CA SER A 131 -24.69 2.89 9.35
C SER A 131 -24.05 3.16 7.99
N VAL A 132 -23.77 4.43 7.65
CA VAL A 132 -23.07 4.81 6.41
C VAL A 132 -21.63 4.28 6.40
N VAL A 133 -20.91 4.41 7.52
CA VAL A 133 -19.53 3.92 7.66
C VAL A 133 -19.48 2.39 7.52
N GLU A 134 -20.34 1.67 8.23
CA GLU A 134 -20.43 0.20 8.18
C GLU A 134 -20.79 -0.30 6.78
N PHE A 135 -21.70 0.39 6.08
CA PHE A 135 -22.01 0.08 4.68
C PHE A 135 -20.77 0.19 3.78
N CYS A 136 -19.99 1.27 3.91
CA CYS A 136 -18.79 1.48 3.10
C CYS A 136 -17.69 0.45 3.41
N ILE A 137 -17.48 0.10 4.69
CA ILE A 137 -16.53 -0.95 5.09
C ILE A 137 -16.88 -2.29 4.43
N CYS A 138 -18.17 -2.67 4.43
CA CYS A 138 -18.62 -3.94 3.84
C CYS A 138 -18.23 -4.10 2.36
N LYS A 139 -18.09 -3.00 1.60
CA LYS A 139 -17.69 -3.04 0.17
C LYS A 139 -16.22 -3.41 -0.06
N VAL A 140 -15.39 -3.31 0.98
CA VAL A 140 -13.93 -3.47 0.88
C VAL A 140 -13.31 -4.32 1.98
N GLU A 141 -14.09 -4.93 2.87
CA GLU A 141 -13.58 -5.69 4.03
C GLU A 141 -12.50 -6.71 3.65
N GLU A 142 -12.73 -7.54 2.62
CA GLU A 142 -11.74 -8.51 2.13
C GLU A 142 -10.48 -7.82 1.61
N ARG A 143 -10.63 -6.69 0.90
CA ARG A 143 -9.51 -5.95 0.31
C ARG A 143 -8.70 -5.18 1.35
N LEU A 144 -9.30 -4.73 2.45
CA LEU A 144 -8.58 -4.09 3.57
C LEU A 144 -7.53 -5.02 4.19
N MET A 145 -7.71 -6.33 4.08
CA MET A 145 -6.75 -7.32 4.59
C MET A 145 -5.41 -7.33 3.85
N HIS A 146 -5.34 -6.77 2.63
CA HIS A 146 -4.14 -6.90 1.81
C HIS A 146 -3.79 -5.68 0.95
N TYR A 147 -4.71 -4.75 0.74
CA TYR A 147 -4.46 -3.59 -0.12
C TYR A 147 -3.46 -2.59 0.50
N PRO A 148 -2.58 -2.02 -0.33
CA PRO A 148 -1.71 -0.92 0.08
C PRO A 148 -2.48 0.41 0.09
N ALA A 149 -1.98 1.40 0.85
CA ALA A 149 -2.56 2.75 0.83
C ALA A 149 -2.09 3.59 -0.37
N ALA A 150 -0.99 3.21 -1.03
CA ALA A 150 -0.46 3.95 -2.17
C ALA A 150 0.33 3.04 -3.12
N LYS A 151 0.55 3.50 -4.35
CA LYS A 151 1.39 2.79 -5.33
C LYS A 151 2.87 2.77 -4.97
N GLY A 152 3.38 3.80 -4.32
CA GLY A 152 4.80 3.91 -3.97
C GLY A 152 5.13 5.03 -2.98
N MET A 153 4.13 5.51 -2.25
CA MET A 153 4.29 6.53 -1.19
C MET A 153 4.15 5.85 0.18
N HIS A 154 3.64 6.57 1.18
CA HIS A 154 3.37 6.04 2.51
C HIS A 154 2.48 4.80 2.45
N HIS A 155 2.76 3.82 3.31
CA HIS A 155 1.96 2.60 3.44
C HIS A 155 1.77 1.82 2.12
N ALA A 156 2.73 1.92 1.19
CA ALA A 156 2.75 1.18 -0.07
C ALA A 156 3.19 -0.29 0.11
N TYR A 157 2.48 -1.02 0.96
CA TYR A 157 2.78 -2.39 1.35
C TYR A 157 1.53 -3.18 1.74
N TYR A 158 1.69 -4.49 1.92
CA TYR A 158 0.58 -5.39 2.26
C TYR A 158 -0.15 -4.97 3.54
N ALA A 159 -1.48 -4.87 3.45
CA ALA A 159 -2.36 -4.34 4.52
C ALA A 159 -2.06 -2.88 4.94
N GLY A 160 -1.32 -2.14 4.12
CA GLY A 160 -0.93 -0.76 4.40
C GLY A 160 -2.12 0.20 4.51
N LEU A 161 -3.20 -0.01 3.76
CA LEU A 161 -4.41 0.82 3.84
C LEU A 161 -5.08 0.70 5.22
N ALA A 162 -5.29 -0.52 5.71
CA ALA A 162 -5.89 -0.73 7.01
C ALA A 162 -4.97 -0.21 8.14
N TYR A 163 -3.66 -0.37 8.00
CA TYR A 163 -2.70 0.15 8.97
C TYR A 163 -2.69 1.68 9.04
N HIS A 164 -2.73 2.35 7.89
CA HIS A 164 -2.86 3.80 7.77
C HIS A 164 -4.12 4.31 8.49
N ILE A 165 -5.29 3.71 8.19
CA ILE A 165 -6.55 4.05 8.85
C ILE A 165 -6.45 3.89 10.38
N CYS A 166 -5.88 2.77 10.88
CA CYS A 166 -5.74 2.53 12.31
C CYS A 166 -4.84 3.56 13.00
N ARG A 167 -3.69 3.89 12.40
CA ARG A 167 -2.79 4.92 12.94
C ARG A 167 -3.45 6.29 12.97
N MET A 168 -4.18 6.65 11.93
CA MET A 168 -4.96 7.88 11.91
C MET A 168 -6.05 7.89 12.98
N LEU A 169 -6.72 6.77 13.25
CA LEU A 169 -7.73 6.65 14.31
C LEU A 169 -7.11 6.94 15.69
N GLU A 170 -5.94 6.37 15.99
CA GLU A 170 -5.20 6.65 17.22
C GLU A 170 -4.83 8.14 17.34
N LEU A 171 -4.32 8.74 16.26
CA LEU A 171 -4.03 10.18 16.20
C LEU A 171 -5.29 11.04 16.37
N GLY A 172 -6.40 10.64 15.74
CA GLY A 172 -7.69 11.31 15.80
C GLY A 172 -8.27 11.32 17.21
N GLU A 173 -8.19 10.20 17.93
CA GLU A 173 -8.59 10.13 19.33
C GLU A 173 -7.72 11.03 20.22
N PHE A 174 -6.41 11.03 20.00
CA PHE A 174 -5.50 11.92 20.72
C PHE A 174 -5.82 13.40 20.49
N VAL A 175 -6.03 13.80 19.24
CA VAL A 175 -6.37 15.18 18.87
C VAL A 175 -7.73 15.59 19.43
N ALA A 176 -8.76 14.74 19.31
CA ALA A 176 -10.09 15.01 19.84
C ALA A 176 -10.11 15.12 21.37
N LYS A 177 -9.29 14.33 22.07
CA LYS A 177 -9.10 14.46 23.52
C LYS A 177 -8.50 15.82 23.90
N GLN A 178 -7.55 16.33 23.12
CA GLN A 178 -6.94 17.64 23.35
C GLN A 178 -7.82 18.81 22.89
N ARG A 179 -8.70 18.57 21.91
CA ARG A 179 -9.66 19.53 21.32
C ARG A 179 -11.10 19.04 21.47
N PRO A 180 -11.71 19.16 22.67
CA PRO A 180 -13.06 18.62 22.94
C PRO A 180 -14.20 19.23 22.14
N PHE A 181 -13.94 20.31 21.38
CA PHE A 181 -14.92 20.91 20.48
C PHE A 181 -15.08 20.13 19.16
N LEU A 182 -14.15 19.23 18.85
CA LEU A 182 -14.24 18.33 17.70
C LEU A 182 -15.25 17.23 17.99
N ASN A 183 -16.11 16.94 17.02
CA ASN A 183 -17.00 15.80 17.07
C ASN A 183 -16.22 14.52 16.78
N LEU A 184 -16.05 13.68 17.82
CA LEU A 184 -15.29 12.43 17.72
C LEU A 184 -15.91 11.43 16.73
N ASP A 185 -17.23 11.38 16.61
CA ASP A 185 -17.92 10.50 15.64
C ASP A 185 -17.56 10.89 14.20
N LEU A 186 -17.55 12.18 13.90
CA LEU A 186 -17.15 12.70 12.59
C LEU A 186 -15.65 12.51 12.31
N ILE A 187 -14.79 12.62 13.32
CA ILE A 187 -13.36 12.30 13.17
C ILE A 187 -13.18 10.82 12.81
N LYS A 188 -13.81 9.91 13.57
CA LYS A 188 -13.77 8.46 13.30
C LYS A 188 -14.31 8.13 11.91
N ALA A 189 -15.47 8.67 11.55
CA ALA A 189 -16.08 8.45 10.26
C ALA A 189 -15.23 8.99 9.11
N GLY A 190 -14.73 10.23 9.22
CA GLY A 190 -13.87 10.85 8.21
C GLY A 190 -12.59 10.03 7.97
N ILE A 191 -11.93 9.59 9.04
CA ILE A 191 -10.72 8.76 8.94
C ILE A 191 -11.02 7.41 8.28
N ILE A 192 -12.11 6.74 8.65
CA ILE A 192 -12.44 5.45 8.02
C ILE A 192 -12.80 5.62 6.54
N LEU A 193 -13.47 6.71 6.18
CA LEU A 193 -14.05 6.91 4.85
C LEU A 193 -13.11 7.56 3.82
N HIS A 194 -12.15 8.41 4.22
CA HIS A 194 -11.39 9.27 3.29
C HIS A 194 -10.72 8.48 2.15
N ASP A 195 -10.16 7.32 2.47
CA ASP A 195 -9.41 6.45 1.57
C ASP A 195 -10.08 5.10 1.30
N ILE A 196 -11.30 4.89 1.79
CA ILE A 196 -11.97 3.58 1.76
C ILE A 196 -12.16 3.02 0.35
N ALA A 197 -12.17 3.89 -0.66
CA ALA A 197 -12.33 3.54 -2.07
C ALA A 197 -11.02 3.32 -2.83
N LYS A 198 -9.84 3.45 -2.19
CA LYS A 198 -8.53 3.10 -2.80
C LYS A 198 -8.49 1.71 -3.42
N PRO A 199 -9.18 0.68 -2.88
CA PRO A 199 -9.25 -0.62 -3.52
C PRO A 199 -9.96 -0.67 -4.88
N GLU A 200 -10.79 0.33 -5.21
CA GLU A 200 -11.35 0.50 -6.56
C GLU A 200 -10.45 1.34 -7.46
N GLU A 201 -9.62 2.21 -6.89
CA GLU A 201 -8.72 3.09 -7.64
C GLU A 201 -7.53 2.31 -8.21
N MET A 202 -7.05 1.30 -7.50
CA MET A 202 -5.80 0.61 -7.81
C MET A 202 -5.99 -0.88 -8.10
N ASN A 203 -5.27 -1.39 -9.10
CA ASN A 203 -5.13 -2.83 -9.33
C ASN A 203 -3.93 -3.32 -8.51
N ALA A 204 -4.21 -3.90 -7.35
CA ALA A 204 -3.19 -4.39 -6.45
C ALA A 204 -3.30 -5.90 -6.23
N GLN A 205 -2.16 -6.56 -6.08
CA GLN A 205 -2.08 -7.95 -5.67
C GLN A 205 -0.93 -8.08 -4.67
N LEU A 206 -1.15 -8.77 -3.55
CA LEU A 206 -0.13 -8.97 -2.52
C LEU A 206 0.49 -7.63 -2.03
N GLY A 207 -0.34 -6.59 -1.84
CA GLY A 207 0.15 -5.29 -1.38
C GLY A 207 0.92 -4.47 -2.43
N ILE A 208 1.03 -4.95 -3.68
CA ILE A 208 1.78 -4.28 -4.74
C ILE A 208 0.82 -3.80 -5.81
N VAL A 209 0.85 -2.49 -6.08
CA VAL A 209 0.04 -1.86 -7.13
C VAL A 209 0.75 -1.98 -8.46
N THR A 210 0.11 -2.67 -9.40
CA THR A 210 0.62 -2.79 -10.78
C THR A 210 0.27 -1.54 -11.59
N ASP A 211 -1.01 -1.15 -11.58
CA ASP A 211 -1.52 0.03 -12.27
C ASP A 211 -2.80 0.57 -11.60
N TYR A 212 -3.21 1.77 -11.99
CA TYR A 212 -4.53 2.32 -11.65
C TYR A 212 -5.62 1.66 -12.49
N SER A 213 -6.79 1.44 -11.90
CA SER A 213 -7.97 0.91 -12.58
C SER A 213 -8.56 1.94 -13.56
N PHE A 214 -9.49 1.50 -14.42
CA PHE A 214 -10.22 2.42 -15.29
C PHE A 214 -10.93 3.53 -14.49
N LYS A 215 -11.61 3.18 -13.40
CA LYS A 215 -12.26 4.15 -12.50
C LYS A 215 -11.23 5.03 -11.79
N GLY A 216 -10.14 4.44 -11.31
CA GLY A 216 -9.07 5.18 -10.64
C GLY A 216 -8.46 6.26 -11.52
N LYS A 217 -8.19 5.96 -12.79
CA LYS A 217 -7.64 6.92 -13.76
C LYS A 217 -8.59 8.07 -14.11
N LEU A 218 -9.91 7.83 -14.10
CA LEU A 218 -10.89 8.84 -14.52
C LEU A 218 -11.54 9.60 -13.36
N LEU A 219 -11.67 8.98 -12.19
CA LEU A 219 -12.45 9.50 -11.06
C LEU A 219 -11.63 9.73 -9.79
N GLY A 220 -10.68 8.83 -9.51
CA GLY A 220 -9.92 8.80 -8.25
C GLY A 220 -10.74 8.30 -7.05
N HIS A 221 -10.05 7.87 -5.98
CA HIS A 221 -10.69 7.33 -4.78
C HIS A 221 -11.58 8.36 -4.06
N ILE A 222 -11.20 9.64 -4.02
CA ILE A 222 -11.96 10.71 -3.34
C ILE A 222 -13.39 10.79 -3.86
N SER A 223 -13.54 10.90 -5.19
CA SER A 223 -14.85 10.96 -5.84
C SER A 223 -15.63 9.66 -5.65
N LEU A 224 -14.95 8.51 -5.68
CA LEU A 224 -15.57 7.20 -5.48
C LEU A 224 -16.11 7.03 -4.06
N ALA A 225 -15.33 7.42 -3.04
CA ALA A 225 -15.74 7.37 -1.64
C ALA A 225 -16.92 8.32 -1.36
N ALA A 226 -16.90 9.53 -1.92
CA ALA A 226 -18.04 10.46 -1.82
C ALA A 226 -19.32 9.89 -2.48
N ASN A 227 -19.19 9.14 -3.58
CA ASN A 227 -20.31 8.44 -4.20
C ASN A 227 -20.82 7.27 -3.36
N TRP A 228 -19.94 6.54 -2.67
CA TRP A 228 -20.33 5.44 -1.79
C TRP A 228 -21.13 5.91 -0.58
N ILE A 229 -20.86 7.11 -0.08
CA ILE A 229 -21.66 7.75 0.98
C ILE A 229 -23.11 7.98 0.50
N ILE A 230 -23.30 8.46 -0.74
CA ILE A 230 -24.63 8.63 -1.34
C ILE A 230 -25.31 7.28 -1.60
N GLU A 231 -24.56 6.30 -2.10
CA GLU A 231 -25.06 4.94 -2.29
C GLU A 231 -25.56 4.34 -0.97
N ALA A 232 -24.81 4.53 0.12
CA ALA A 232 -25.19 4.10 1.46
C ALA A 232 -26.48 4.80 1.92
N ALA A 233 -26.56 6.13 1.78
CA ALA A 233 -27.75 6.89 2.16
C ALA A 233 -29.00 6.38 1.42
N ILE A 234 -28.92 6.16 0.12
CA ILE A 234 -30.02 5.60 -0.69
C ILE A 234 -30.40 4.19 -0.22
N ALA A 235 -29.41 3.31 -0.03
CA ALA A 235 -29.64 1.93 0.40
C ALA A 235 -30.28 1.83 1.80
N LEU A 236 -29.98 2.80 2.66
CA LEU A 236 -30.50 2.88 4.03
C LEU A 236 -31.80 3.69 4.15
N GLY A 237 -32.31 4.25 3.05
CA GLY A 237 -33.54 5.06 3.04
C GLY A 237 -33.38 6.43 3.70
N MET A 238 -32.15 6.96 3.76
CA MET A 238 -31.84 8.28 4.27
C MET A 238 -32.01 9.34 3.19
N ASP A 239 -32.29 10.58 3.58
CA ASP A 239 -32.27 11.71 2.64
C ASP A 239 -30.81 12.03 2.26
N THR A 240 -30.50 11.94 0.97
CA THR A 240 -29.19 12.31 0.43
C THR A 240 -28.83 13.78 0.62
N SER A 241 -29.82 14.64 0.88
CA SER A 241 -29.66 16.05 1.20
C SER A 241 -29.57 16.33 2.71
N ASP A 242 -29.64 15.30 3.55
CA ASP A 242 -29.46 15.45 4.99
C ASP A 242 -28.07 16.02 5.31
N GLU A 243 -28.01 16.90 6.30
CA GLU A 243 -26.80 17.61 6.70
C GLU A 243 -25.65 16.64 7.01
N LYS A 244 -25.91 15.52 7.69
CA LYS A 244 -24.88 14.54 8.06
C LYS A 244 -24.26 13.88 6.82
N ILE A 245 -25.09 13.54 5.82
CA ILE A 245 -24.63 12.91 4.59
C ILE A 245 -23.73 13.88 3.82
N VAL A 246 -24.14 15.14 3.70
CA VAL A 246 -23.33 16.19 3.05
C VAL A 246 -22.03 16.43 3.82
N ILE A 247 -22.05 16.43 5.15
CA ILE A 247 -20.85 16.56 5.99
C ILE A 247 -19.88 15.39 5.77
N LEU A 248 -20.36 14.15 5.72
CA LEU A 248 -19.52 12.98 5.45
C LEU A 248 -18.87 13.07 4.06
N GLN A 249 -19.63 13.49 3.04
CA GLN A 249 -19.06 13.73 1.72
C GLN A 249 -18.00 14.84 1.78
N HIS A 250 -18.26 15.93 2.51
CA HIS A 250 -17.30 17.03 2.64
C HIS A 250 -16.00 16.61 3.31
N LEU A 251 -16.05 15.80 4.38
CA LEU A 251 -14.86 15.22 5.00
C LEU A 251 -13.98 14.50 3.97
N VAL A 252 -14.60 13.65 3.15
CA VAL A 252 -13.88 12.92 2.09
C VAL A 252 -13.42 13.87 0.98
N LEU A 253 -14.26 14.74 0.45
CA LEU A 253 -13.90 15.60 -0.69
C LEU A 253 -12.78 16.60 -0.33
N SER A 254 -12.68 17.00 0.93
CA SER A 254 -11.76 18.05 1.36
C SER A 254 -10.45 17.58 1.99
N HIS A 255 -10.27 16.29 2.27
CA HIS A 255 -9.16 15.83 3.12
C HIS A 255 -7.75 16.08 2.54
N HIS A 256 -7.58 16.16 1.22
CA HIS A 256 -6.31 16.54 0.60
C HIS A 256 -6.08 18.06 0.58
N ASN A 257 -7.05 18.88 0.98
CA ASN A 257 -6.98 20.35 1.12
C ASN A 257 -6.79 21.18 -0.16
N LEU A 258 -5.81 20.85 -1.00
CA LEU A 258 -5.51 21.61 -2.21
C LEU A 258 -6.01 20.88 -3.47
N GLY A 259 -6.51 21.65 -4.44
CA GLY A 259 -6.93 21.10 -5.73
C GLY A 259 -5.80 20.41 -6.50
N GLU A 260 -4.57 20.91 -6.36
CA GLU A 260 -3.36 20.27 -6.89
C GLU A 260 -3.05 18.90 -6.27
N TRP A 261 -3.60 18.62 -5.08
CA TRP A 261 -3.49 17.31 -4.42
C TRP A 261 -4.73 16.44 -4.68
N GLY A 262 -5.69 16.91 -5.49
CA GLY A 262 -6.85 16.15 -5.94
C GLY A 262 -8.15 16.46 -5.20
N SER A 263 -8.14 17.30 -4.17
CA SER A 263 -9.35 17.67 -3.43
C SER A 263 -10.25 18.62 -4.25
N PRO A 264 -11.54 18.31 -4.47
CA PRO A 264 -12.45 19.22 -5.18
C PRO A 264 -12.79 20.51 -4.39
N VAL A 265 -12.78 20.43 -3.06
CA VAL A 265 -13.08 21.54 -2.14
C VAL A 265 -12.07 21.54 -0.99
N GLN A 266 -11.98 22.64 -0.25
CA GLN A 266 -11.08 22.75 0.91
C GLN A 266 -11.80 22.43 2.23
N PRO A 267 -11.08 22.10 3.31
CA PRO A 267 -11.67 21.90 4.62
C PRO A 267 -12.43 23.14 5.09
N GLN A 268 -13.71 22.96 5.43
CA GLN A 268 -14.61 24.06 5.86
C GLN A 268 -15.35 23.75 7.18
N ILE A 269 -15.05 22.61 7.80
CA ILE A 269 -15.53 22.25 9.14
C ILE A 269 -14.32 21.85 10.00
N PRO A 270 -14.39 22.00 11.34
CA PRO A 270 -13.27 21.67 12.23
C PRO A 270 -12.70 20.27 12.02
N GLU A 271 -13.57 19.29 11.82
CA GLU A 271 -13.20 17.88 11.67
C GLU A 271 -12.49 17.63 10.34
N ALA A 272 -12.87 18.33 9.26
CA ALA A 272 -12.16 18.26 7.99
C ALA A 272 -10.76 18.88 8.09
N VAL A 273 -10.62 19.99 8.83
CA VAL A 273 -9.32 20.61 9.09
C VAL A 273 -8.44 19.64 9.87
N ALA A 274 -8.98 19.01 10.91
CA ALA A 274 -8.26 18.01 11.70
C ALA A 274 -7.87 16.80 10.85
N LEU A 275 -8.82 16.23 10.08
CA LEU A 275 -8.60 15.07 9.22
C LEU A 275 -7.45 15.30 8.24
N HIS A 276 -7.43 16.45 7.56
CA HIS A 276 -6.34 16.80 6.64
C HIS A 276 -4.95 16.75 7.30
N TYR A 277 -4.82 17.34 8.49
CA TYR A 277 -3.54 17.36 9.19
C TYR A 277 -3.17 16.01 9.81
N ILE A 278 -4.15 15.22 10.23
CA ILE A 278 -3.92 13.86 10.73
C ILE A 278 -3.37 12.97 9.61
N ASP A 279 -4.03 12.98 8.45
CA ASP A 279 -3.59 12.24 7.25
C ASP A 279 -2.17 12.68 6.84
N THR A 280 -1.98 13.99 6.66
CA THR A 280 -0.68 14.55 6.26
C THR A 280 0.44 14.20 7.24
N LEU A 281 0.16 14.21 8.55
CA LEU A 281 1.12 13.86 9.58
C LEU A 281 1.51 12.38 9.48
N ASP A 282 0.51 11.50 9.37
CA ASP A 282 0.73 10.06 9.29
C ASP A 282 1.53 9.69 8.03
N ALA A 283 1.09 10.18 6.87
CA ALA A 283 1.73 10.00 5.58
C ALA A 283 3.21 10.46 5.58
N LYS A 284 3.49 11.65 6.13
CA LYS A 284 4.86 12.17 6.20
C LYS A 284 5.73 11.36 7.16
N LEU A 285 5.23 11.04 8.34
CA LEU A 285 6.00 10.28 9.33
C LEU A 285 6.26 8.85 8.86
N GLN A 286 5.29 8.19 8.22
CA GLN A 286 5.53 6.87 7.65
C GLN A 286 6.61 6.92 6.56
N ALA A 287 6.58 7.91 5.67
CA ALA A 287 7.63 8.03 4.66
C ALA A 287 9.02 8.28 5.26
N VAL A 288 9.09 9.01 6.38
CA VAL A 288 10.35 9.22 7.13
C VAL A 288 10.82 7.93 7.78
N GLU A 289 9.93 7.19 8.44
CA GLU A 289 10.21 5.89 9.05
C GLU A 289 10.73 4.89 8.01
N ASP A 290 10.03 4.76 6.88
CA ASP A 290 10.41 3.92 5.75
C ASP A 290 11.82 4.22 5.23
N ALA A 291 12.12 5.51 5.07
CA ALA A 291 13.41 5.97 4.55
C ALA A 291 14.55 5.73 5.54
N LEU A 292 14.29 5.92 6.84
CA LEU A 292 15.27 5.66 7.90
C LEU A 292 15.51 4.16 8.10
N ASP A 293 14.49 3.32 7.98
CA ASP A 293 14.64 1.86 8.07
C ASP A 293 15.40 1.27 6.89
N SER A 294 15.27 1.88 5.72
CA SER A 294 15.94 1.45 4.48
C SER A 294 17.36 2.02 4.33
N LEU A 295 17.75 2.98 5.17
CA LEU A 295 19.05 3.65 5.09
C LEU A 295 20.18 2.69 5.57
N PRO A 296 21.26 2.47 4.80
CA PRO A 296 22.37 1.64 5.24
C PRO A 296 23.00 2.16 6.54
N ASP A 297 23.50 1.28 7.42
CA ASP A 297 24.14 1.68 8.68
C ASP A 297 25.39 2.56 8.49
N SER A 298 26.01 2.49 7.31
CA SER A 298 27.14 3.34 6.91
C SER A 298 26.75 4.77 6.53
N GLU A 299 25.45 5.05 6.34
CA GLU A 299 24.94 6.34 5.90
C GLU A 299 24.18 7.07 7.02
N GLU A 300 24.27 8.40 7.00
CA GLU A 300 23.61 9.27 7.99
C GLU A 300 22.44 10.06 7.40
N TRP A 301 22.29 10.11 6.07
CA TRP A 301 21.30 10.92 5.38
C TRP A 301 20.51 10.08 4.39
N THR A 302 19.18 10.16 4.45
CA THR A 302 18.31 9.51 3.45
C THR A 302 18.44 10.18 2.08
N GLN A 303 17.97 9.50 1.05
CA GLN A 303 17.66 10.18 -0.21
C GLN A 303 16.57 11.27 0.02
N PRO A 304 16.54 12.33 -0.80
CA PRO A 304 15.50 13.36 -0.72
C PRO A 304 14.10 12.76 -0.86
N LEU A 305 13.19 13.12 0.05
CA LEU A 305 11.82 12.62 0.07
C LEU A 305 10.86 13.71 -0.43
N LYS A 306 10.15 13.44 -1.54
CA LYS A 306 9.21 14.40 -2.15
C LYS A 306 8.13 14.90 -1.19
N ILE A 307 7.60 13.99 -0.36
CA ILE A 307 6.49 14.28 0.57
C ILE A 307 6.85 15.27 1.69
N ILE A 308 8.14 15.47 1.94
CA ILE A 308 8.69 16.48 2.85
C ILE A 308 9.46 17.55 2.07
N GLU A 309 8.92 17.96 0.92
CA GLU A 309 9.45 19.07 0.11
C GLU A 309 10.88 18.80 -0.41
N ASN A 310 11.18 17.54 -0.76
CA ASN A 310 12.49 17.08 -1.22
C ASN A 310 13.62 17.29 -0.20
N LYS A 311 13.30 17.27 1.10
CA LYS A 311 14.30 17.28 2.17
C LYS A 311 14.86 15.87 2.41
N GLN A 312 16.11 15.81 2.85
CA GLN A 312 16.72 14.59 3.40
C GLN A 312 16.45 14.51 4.89
N ILE A 313 16.38 13.29 5.43
CA ILE A 313 16.29 13.06 6.88
C ILE A 313 17.63 12.59 7.41
N TYR A 314 18.03 13.16 8.55
CA TYR A 314 19.24 12.77 9.27
C TYR A 314 18.95 11.65 10.27
N ARG A 315 19.77 10.60 10.26
CA ARG A 315 19.78 9.57 11.30
C ARG A 315 20.70 10.01 12.44
N MET A 316 20.12 10.30 13.60
CA MET A 316 20.91 10.58 14.80
C MET A 316 21.72 9.35 15.22
N LYS A 317 23.01 9.54 15.51
CA LYS A 317 23.86 8.52 16.12
C LYS A 317 23.36 8.26 17.54
N LYS A 318 23.07 7.00 17.84
CA LYS A 318 22.74 6.54 19.20
C LYS A 318 24.00 6.50 20.06
#